data_AF-A0A6C0BQJ6-F1
#
_entry.id   AF-A0A6C0BQJ6-F1
#
_cell.length_a   1.000
_cell.length_b   1.000
_cell.length_c   1.000
_cell.angle_alpha   90.00
_cell.angle_beta   90.00
_cell.angle_gamma   90.00
#
_symmetry.space_group_name_H-M   'P 1'
#
loop_
_entity.id
_entity.type
_entity.pdbx_description
1 polymer ?
#
loop_
_entity_poly.entity_id
_entity_poly.type
_entity_poly.pdbx_seq_one_letter_code
_entity_poly.pdbx_strand_id
1 'polypeptide(L)' 'MNSEHNFKNWFFLNEKTVDEIYNVILKRIKNDVYINHPISLFNINEDKLYDNIVQYMFKVSNNKNKHLYRMR' A
#
# COMPACT_ATOMS: atom_id res chain seq x y z
N MET A 1 -5.59 23.37 -4.29
CA MET A 1 -5.64 23.26 -2.82
C MET A 1 -6.62 22.17 -2.31
N ASN A 2 -6.91 21.10 -3.08
CA ASN A 2 -7.86 20.04 -2.66
C ASN A 2 -7.24 18.64 -2.48
N SER A 3 -5.93 18.48 -2.73
CA SER A 3 -5.27 17.17 -2.73
C SER A 3 -5.02 16.61 -1.32
N GLU A 4 -4.57 17.44 -0.38
CA GLU A 4 -4.31 17.00 1.01
C GLU A 4 -5.58 16.62 1.76
N HIS A 5 -6.67 17.37 1.55
CA HIS A 5 -7.95 17.07 2.19
C HIS A 5 -8.58 15.79 1.63
N ASN A 6 -8.44 15.54 0.31
CA ASN A 6 -8.89 14.30 -0.32
C ASN A 6 -8.09 13.09 0.19
N PHE A 7 -6.78 13.23 0.35
CA PHE A 7 -5.94 12.15 0.89
C PHE A 7 -6.30 11.80 2.33
N LYS A 8 -6.40 12.79 3.23
CA LYS A 8 -6.73 12.54 4.65
C LYS A 8 -8.09 11.86 4.83
N ASN A 9 -9.10 12.32 4.09
CA ASN A 9 -10.43 11.71 4.14
C ASN A 9 -10.43 10.29 3.56
N TRP A 10 -9.72 10.07 2.45
CA TRP A 10 -9.57 8.74 1.88
C TRP A 10 -8.87 7.79 2.86
N PHE A 11 -7.77 8.24 3.48
CA PHE A 11 -7.01 7.44 4.43
C PHE A 11 -7.88 7.08 5.63
N PHE A 12 -8.55 8.05 6.25
CA PHE A 12 -9.47 7.78 7.37
C PHE A 12 -10.53 6.73 7.05
N LEU A 13 -11.07 6.71 5.82
CA LEU A 13 -12.07 5.73 5.41
C LEU A 13 -11.48 4.34 5.09
N ASN A 14 -10.18 4.25 4.79
CA ASN A 14 -9.54 3.03 4.29
C ASN A 14 -8.41 2.52 5.19
N GLU A 15 -8.14 3.18 6.33
CA GLU A 15 -7.04 2.90 7.25
C GLU A 15 -6.97 1.42 7.62
N LYS A 16 -8.10 0.86 8.07
CA LYS A 16 -8.20 -0.56 8.41
C LYS A 16 -7.82 -1.48 7.25
N THR A 17 -8.25 -1.17 6.03
CA THR A 17 -7.94 -1.97 4.83
C THR A 17 -6.46 -1.83 4.44
N VAL A 18 -5.87 -0.65 4.59
CA VAL A 18 -4.43 -0.43 4.41
C VAL A 18 -3.64 -1.30 5.39
N ASP A 19 -4.02 -1.31 6.66
CA ASP A 19 -3.35 -2.09 7.70
C ASP A 19 -3.46 -3.59 7.45
N GLU A 20 -4.64 -4.07 7.03
CA GLU A 20 -4.84 -5.47 6.65
C GLU A 20 -3.93 -5.88 5.49
N ILE A 21 -3.85 -5.05 4.44
CA ILE A 21 -2.97 -5.30 3.28
C ILE A 21 -1.50 -5.26 3.68
N TYR A 22 -1.10 -4.28 4.49
CA TYR A 22 0.24 -4.18 5.04
C TYR A 22 0.65 -5.46 5.77
N ASN A 23 -0.21 -5.95 6.68
CA ASN A 23 0.05 -7.17 7.43
C ASN A 23 0.20 -8.40 6.53
N VAL A 24 -0.62 -8.53 5.50
CA VAL A 24 -0.53 -9.63 4.52
C VAL A 24 0.79 -9.56 3.74
N ILE A 25 1.17 -8.38 3.25
CA ILE A 25 2.41 -8.18 2.50
C ILE A 25 3.63 -8.44 3.40
N LEU A 26 3.65 -7.88 4.60
CA LEU A 26 4.76 -8.05 5.54
C LEU A 26 4.94 -9.53 5.93
N LYS A 27 3.84 -10.24 6.22
CA LYS A 27 3.88 -11.68 6.52
C LYS A 27 4.43 -12.48 5.34
N ARG A 28 4.04 -12.14 4.11
CA ARG A 28 4.52 -12.82 2.91
C ARG A 28 6.02 -12.58 2.70
N ILE A 29 6.49 -11.34 2.82
CA ILE A 29 7.93 -11.03 2.70
C ILE A 29 8.72 -11.76 3.79
N LYS A 30 8.27 -11.71 5.06
CA LYS A 30 8.93 -12.42 6.16
C LYS A 30 9.00 -13.93 5.91
N ASN A 31 7.94 -14.54 5.38
CA ASN A 31 7.91 -15.96 5.04
C ASN A 31 8.85 -16.31 3.87
N ASP A 32 8.82 -15.53 2.78
CA ASP A 32 9.66 -15.77 1.61
C ASP A 32 11.15 -15.56 1.92
N VAL A 33 11.48 -14.56 2.75
CA VAL A 33 12.84 -14.32 3.24
C VAL A 33 13.31 -15.47 4.14
N TYR A 34 12.47 -15.92 5.07
CA TYR A 34 12.78 -17.04 5.96
C TYR A 34 13.07 -18.33 5.19
N ILE A 35 12.29 -18.62 4.14
CA ILE A 35 12.45 -19.82 3.31
C ILE A 35 13.74 -19.77 2.48
N ASN A 36 14.05 -18.61 1.87
CA ASN A 36 15.14 -18.52 0.89
C ASN A 36 16.50 -18.13 1.51
N HIS A 37 16.48 -17.43 2.65
CA HIS A 37 17.67 -16.92 3.32
C HIS A 37 17.55 -17.08 4.84
N PRO A 38 17.68 -18.31 5.36
CA PRO A 38 17.46 -18.61 6.78
C PRO A 38 18.39 -17.90 7.77
N ILE A 39 19.42 -17.16 7.30
CA ILE A 39 20.45 -16.53 8.16
C ILE A 39 20.59 -15.01 7.93
N SER A 40 19.96 -14.37 6.94
CA SER A 40 20.30 -12.96 6.64
C SER A 40 19.41 -11.94 7.32
N LEU A 41 20.05 -10.97 7.97
CA LEU A 41 19.58 -9.65 8.41
C LEU A 41 18.81 -8.87 7.32
N PHE A 42 17.65 -9.37 6.91
CA PHE A 42 16.79 -8.67 5.97
C PHE A 42 16.04 -7.58 6.72
N ASN A 43 16.67 -6.42 6.84
CA ASN A 43 16.09 -5.27 7.51
C ASN A 43 15.13 -4.55 6.56
N ILE A 44 13.86 -4.98 6.56
CA ILE A 44 12.79 -4.29 5.85
C ILE A 44 12.56 -2.97 6.58
N ASN A 45 12.64 -1.86 5.85
CA ASN A 45 12.14 -0.59 6.36
C ASN A 45 10.61 -0.63 6.31
N GLU A 46 10.01 -1.02 7.44
CA GLU A 46 8.56 -1.20 7.61
C GLU A 46 7.79 0.10 7.34
N ASP A 47 8.29 1.26 7.81
CA ASP A 47 7.67 2.57 7.57
C ASP A 47 7.61 2.89 6.07
N LYS A 48 8.72 2.69 5.35
CA LYS A 48 8.78 2.90 3.91
C LYS A 48 7.88 1.94 3.14
N LEU A 49 7.74 0.70 3.62
CA LEU A 49 6.83 -0.28 3.03
C LEU A 49 5.37 0.17 3.20
N TYR A 50 5.02 0.63 4.40
CA TYR A 50 3.69 1.15 4.69
C TYR A 50 3.36 2.36 3.82
N ASP A 51 4.26 3.35 3.75
CA ASP A 51 4.11 4.53 2.90
C ASP A 51 3.89 4.16 1.43
N ASN A 52 4.66 3.22 0.90
CA ASN A 52 4.50 2.76 -0.49
C ASN A 52 3.14 2.12 -0.74
N ILE A 53 2.63 1.33 0.21
CA ILE A 53 1.30 0.70 0.12
C ILE A 53 0.21 1.77 0.12
N VAL A 54 0.27 2.71 1.06
CA VAL A 54 -0.68 3.83 1.18
C VAL A 54 -0.71 4.64 -0.11
N GLN A 55 0.46 5.04 -0.63
CA GLN A 55 0.56 5.83 -1.86
C GLN A 55 0.04 5.07 -3.08
N TYR A 56 0.37 3.78 -3.20
CA TYR A 56 -0.11 2.94 -4.29
C TYR A 56 -1.64 2.78 -4.25
N MET A 57 -2.20 2.47 -3.09
CA MET A 57 -3.64 2.32 -2.90
C MET A 57 -4.40 3.61 -3.17
N PHE A 58 -3.88 4.74 -2.71
CA PHE A 58 -4.46 6.06 -3.01
C PHE A 58 -4.42 6.35 -4.51
N LYS A 59 -3.30 6.08 -5.18
CA LYS A 59 -3.15 6.25 -6.63
C LYS A 59 -4.14 5.38 -7.40
N VAL A 60 -4.27 4.10 -7.05
CA VAL A 60 -5.20 3.16 -7.70
C VAL A 60 -6.65 3.58 -7.48
N SER A 61 -7.00 4.01 -6.27
CA SER A 61 -8.35 4.47 -5.94
C SER A 61 -8.76 5.70 -6.75
N ASN A 62 -7.83 6.63 -6.98
CA ASN A 62 -8.06 7.82 -7.80
C ASN A 62 -7.96 7.57 -9.31
N ASN A 63 -7.21 6.55 -9.76
CA ASN A 63 -7.08 6.19 -11.17
C ASN A 63 -8.31 5.48 -11.75
N LYS A 64 -9.27 5.03 -10.93
CA LYS A 64 -10.53 4.43 -11.40
C LYS A 64 -11.32 5.34 -12.37
N ASN A 65 -11.03 6.64 -12.41
CA ASN A 65 -11.66 7.59 -13.33
C ASN A 65 -10.97 7.78 -14.70
N LYS A 66 -9.79 7.18 -14.98
CA LYS A 66 -9.12 7.37 -16.29
C LYS A 66 -9.49 6.33 -17.35
N HIS A 67 -9.93 5.13 -16.96
CA HIS A 67 -10.29 4.07 -17.90
C HIS A 67 -11.75 4.08 -18.36
N LEU A 68 -12.65 4.75 -17.62
CA LEU A 68 -14.07 4.83 -18.00
C LEU A 68 -14.37 5.81 -19.15
N TYR A 69 -13.46 6.73 -19.48
CA TYR A 69 -13.65 7.74 -20.53
C TYR A 69 -12.89 7.44 -21.84
N ARG A 70 -12.30 6.25 -21.98
CA ARG A 70 -11.64 5.81 -23.24
C ARG A 70 -12.48 4.89 -24.11
N MET A 71 -13.75 4.68 -23.77
CA MET A 71 -14.76 4.14 -24.68
C MET A 71 -15.85 5.18 -24.96
N ARG A 72 -15.47 6.24 -25.67
CA ARG A 72 -16.38 7.04 -26.49
C ARG A 72 -15.71 7.29 -27.82
#